data_AF-A0A087DCR3-F1
#
_entry.id   AF-A0A087DCR3-F1
#
_cell.length_a   1.000
_cell.length_b   1.000
_cell.length_c   1.000
_cell.angle_alpha   90.00
_cell.angle_beta   90.00
_cell.angle_gamma   90.00
#
_symmetry.space_group_name_H-M   'P 1'
#
loop_
_entity.id
_entity.type
_entity.pdbx_description
1 polymer ?
#
loop_
_entity_poly.entity_id
_entity_poly.type
_entity_poly.pdbx_seq_one_letter_code
_entity_poly.pdbx_strand_id
1 'polypeptide(L)' 'MNTELDQAIEQKLDELERILPTEKEPHFPREERRYALEQVSSMEKSLKAKIEAVRKADSLELYQISMF' A
#
# COMPACT_ATOMS: atom_id res chain seq x y z
N MET A 1 -13.36 10.75 4.47
CA MET A 1 -11.91 10.48 4.62
C MET A 1 -11.73 9.85 5.98
N ASN A 2 -11.24 8.61 6.04
CA ASN A 2 -11.10 7.88 7.29
C ASN A 2 -9.64 8.03 7.70
N THR A 3 -9.36 9.10 8.46
CA THR A 3 -8.02 9.65 8.68
C THR A 3 -7.00 8.61 9.15
N GLU A 4 -7.44 7.60 9.88
CA GLU A 4 -6.58 6.52 10.39
C GLU A 4 -6.10 5.55 9.30
N LEU A 5 -6.97 5.19 8.35
CA LEU A 5 -6.59 4.33 7.22
C LEU A 5 -5.65 5.08 6.27
N ASP A 6 -5.96 6.35 5.99
CA ASP A 6 -5.12 7.20 5.14
C ASP A 6 -3.71 7.34 5.73
N GLN A 7 -3.61 7.53 7.06
CA GLN A 7 -2.33 7.55 7.77
C GLN A 7 -1.59 6.21 7.69
N ALA A 8 -2.29 5.08 7.80
CA ALA A 8 -1.67 3.77 7.68
C ALA A 8 -1.10 3.54 6.27
N ILE A 9 -1.80 3.99 5.23
CA ILE A 9 -1.34 3.93 3.84
C ILE A 9 -0.08 4.78 3.66
N GLU A 10 -0.07 6.04 4.12
CA GLU A 10 1.13 6.89 4.02
C GLU A 10 2.34 6.29 4.73
N GLN A 11 2.14 5.79 5.96
CA GLN A 11 3.21 5.15 6.71
C GLN A 11 3.78 3.94 5.97
N LYS A 12 2.92 3.14 5.34
CA LYS A 12 3.36 1.98 4.59
C LYS A 12 4.07 2.37 3.30
N LEU A 13 3.61 3.39 2.60
CA LEU A 13 4.30 3.91 1.41
C LEU A 13 5.71 4.38 1.75
N ASP A 14 5.87 5.09 2.87
CA ASP A 14 7.18 5.55 3.34
C ASP A 14 8.09 4.38 3.72
N GLU A 15 7.55 3.33 4.34
CA GLU A 15 8.29 2.09 4.64
C GLU A 15 8.77 1.41 3.36
N LEU A 16 7.86 1.21 2.39
CA LEU A 16 8.17 0.58 1.11
C LEU A 16 9.18 1.37 0.30
N GLU A 17 9.10 2.71 0.33
CA GLU A 17 10.03 3.59 -0.38
C GLU A 17 11.43 3.60 0.26
N ARG A 18 11.54 3.36 1.56
CA ARG A 18 12.86 3.17 2.21
C ARG A 18 13.52 1.85 1.81
N ILE A 19 12.72 0.78 1.65
CA ILE A 19 13.24 -0.54 1.28
C ILE A 19 13.57 -0.59 -0.21
N LEU A 20 12.65 -0.11 -1.05
CA LEU A 20 12.77 -0.08 -2.50
C LEU A 20 12.40 1.31 -3.01
N PRO A 21 13.37 2.24 -3.08
CA PRO A 21 13.14 3.59 -3.56
C PRO A 21 12.54 3.60 -4.95
N THR A 22 11.57 4.49 -5.19
CA THR A 22 10.92 4.66 -6.49
C THR A 22 11.93 4.89 -7.61
N GLU A 23 13.00 5.63 -7.35
CA GLU A 23 14.10 5.87 -8.31
C GLU A 23 14.79 4.60 -8.80
N LYS A 24 14.79 3.54 -7.98
CA LYS A 24 15.39 2.23 -8.30
C LYS A 24 14.38 1.23 -8.87
N GLU A 25 13.09 1.50 -8.74
CA GLU A 25 12.00 0.69 -9.27
C GLU A 25 10.99 1.60 -10.02
N PRO A 26 11.37 2.13 -11.19
CA PRO A 26 10.53 3.06 -11.93
C PRO A 26 9.27 2.41 -12.49
N HIS A 27 9.22 1.07 -12.56
CA HIS A 27 8.07 0.31 -13.02
C HIS A 27 7.01 0.08 -11.93
N PHE A 28 7.27 0.55 -10.71
CA PHE A 28 6.29 0.51 -9.63
C PHE A 28 6.36 1.78 -8.76
N PRO A 29 5.88 2.91 -9.29
CA PRO A 29 5.95 4.20 -8.62
C PRO A 29 5.05 4.27 -7.38
N ARG A 30 5.32 5.26 -6.52
CA ARG A 30 4.58 5.49 -5.27
C ARG A 30 3.06 5.56 -5.45
N GLU A 31 2.58 6.15 -6.55
CA GLU A 31 1.14 6.23 -6.85
C GLU A 31 0.51 4.85 -7.09
N GLU A 32 1.18 3.98 -7.85
CA GLU A 32 0.71 2.61 -8.06
C GLU A 32 0.76 1.79 -6.77
N ARG A 33 1.79 1.98 -5.94
CA ARG A 33 1.85 1.39 -4.59
C ARG A 33 0.68 1.84 -3.73
N ARG A 34 0.30 3.12 -3.82
CA ARG A 34 -0.85 3.66 -3.08
C ARG A 34 -2.12 2.98 -3.55
N TYR A 35 -2.34 2.95 -4.86
CA TYR A 35 -3.51 2.30 -5.45
C TYR A 35 -3.61 0.84 -5.00
N ALA A 36 -2.50 0.09 -5.04
CA ALA A 36 -2.47 -1.29 -4.57
C ALA A 36 -2.83 -1.42 -3.07
N LEU A 37 -2.32 -0.53 -2.19
CA LEU A 37 -2.68 -0.52 -0.77
C LEU A 37 -4.16 -0.19 -0.55
N GLU A 38 -4.73 0.72 -1.35
CA GLU A 38 -6.16 1.01 -1.34
C GLU A 38 -6.97 -0.22 -1.76
N GLN A 39 -6.56 -0.95 -2.80
CA GLN A 39 -7.19 -2.19 -3.23
C GLN A 39 -7.11 -3.28 -2.14
N VAL A 40 -5.94 -3.49 -1.52
CA VAL A 40 -5.78 -4.42 -0.38
C VAL A 40 -6.75 -4.07 0.74
N SER A 41 -6.83 -2.80 1.12
CA SER A 41 -7.75 -2.35 2.17
C SER A 41 -9.23 -2.53 1.76
N SER A 42 -9.55 -2.48 0.47
CA SER A 42 -10.92 -2.62 -0.03
C SER A 42 -11.46 -4.05 0.11
N MET A 43 -10.57 -5.05 0.15
CA MET A 43 -10.93 -6.46 0.33
C MET A 43 -11.48 -6.75 1.75
N GLU A 44 -11.15 -5.89 2.71
CA GLU A 44 -11.53 -6.03 4.10
C GLU A 44 -12.79 -5.25 4.48
N LYS A 45 -13.60 -5.81 5.38
CA LYS A 45 -14.91 -5.22 5.75
C LYS A 45 -14.86 -4.21 6.89
N SER A 46 -13.92 -4.36 7.83
CA SER A 46 -13.84 -3.52 9.04
C SER A 46 -12.62 -2.62 9.00
N LEU A 47 -12.72 -1.39 9.51
CA LEU A 47 -11.61 -0.43 9.52
C LEU A 47 -10.33 -1.02 10.14
N LYS A 48 -10.46 -1.74 11.26
CA LYS A 48 -9.34 -2.41 11.91
C LYS A 48 -8.66 -3.42 10.98
N ALA A 49 -9.43 -4.25 10.29
CA ALA A 49 -8.91 -5.23 9.34
C ALA A 49 -8.25 -4.55 8.12
N LYS A 50 -8.85 -3.46 7.62
CA LYS A 50 -8.26 -2.63 6.55
C LYS A 50 -6.87 -2.14 6.91
N ILE A 51 -6.73 -1.54 8.09
CA ILE A 51 -5.45 -1.02 8.59
C ILE A 51 -4.43 -2.16 8.78
N GLU A 52 -4.88 -3.30 9.31
CA GLU A 52 -4.01 -4.46 9.50
C GLU A 52 -3.51 -5.04 8.18
N ALA A 53 -4.37 -5.12 7.17
CA ALA A 53 -4.01 -5.57 5.82
C ALA A 53 -2.97 -4.62 5.18
N VAL A 54 -3.20 -3.30 5.23
CA VAL A 54 -2.24 -2.29 4.75
C VAL A 54 -0.88 -2.42 5.43
N ARG A 55 -0.84 -2.61 6.76
CA ARG A 55 0.41 -2.75 7.50
C ARG A 55 1.20 -4.02 7.13
N LYS A 56 0.48 -5.10 6.83
CA LYS A 56 1.05 -6.42 6.51
C LYS A 56 1.45 -6.60 5.05
N ALA A 57 0.89 -5.80 4.14
CA ALA A 57 1.19 -5.89 2.71
C ALA A 57 2.69 -5.76 2.44
N ASP A 58 3.22 -6.59 1.54
CA ASP A 58 4.60 -6.51 1.09
C ASP A 58 4.71 -5.99 -0.34
N SER A 59 5.92 -5.62 -0.77
CA SER A 59 6.13 -5.01 -2.09
C SER A 59 5.77 -5.95 -3.26
N LEU A 60 5.90 -7.27 -3.08
CA LEU A 60 5.63 -8.25 -4.13
C LEU A 60 4.11 -8.42 -4.32
N GLU A 61 3.37 -8.57 -3.22
CA GLU A 61 1.91 -8.63 -3.22
C GLU A 61 1.31 -7.37 -3.85
N LEU A 62 1.81 -6.19 -3.47
CA LEU A 62 1.32 -4.93 -4.01
C LEU A 62 1.59 -4.80 -5.51
N TYR A 63 2.77 -5.24 -5.98
CA TYR A 63 3.10 -5.26 -7.40
C TYR A 63 2.21 -6.19 -8.20
N GLN A 64 1.85 -7.35 -7.64
CA GLN A 64 0.90 -8.27 -8.29
C GLN A 64 -0.48 -7.65 -8.41
N ILE A 65 -0.92 -6.90 -7.39
CA ILE A 65 -2.23 -6.24 -7.38
C ILE A 65 -2.28 -5.07 -8.37
N SER A 66 -1.19 -4.33 -8.57
CA SER A 66 -1.15 -3.19 -9.50
C SER A 66 -1.05 -3.57 -10.98
N MET A 67 -0.68 -4.81 -11.29
CA MET A 67 -0.62 -5.31 -12.67
C MET A 67 -1.98 -5.73 -13.25
N PHE A 68 -3.04 -5.75 -12.43
CA PHE A 68 -4.41 -6.08 -12.81
C PHE A 68 -5.32 -4.84 -12.82
#